data_AF-A0A1I6XWE5-F1
#
_entry.id   AF-A0A1I6XWE5-F1
#
_cell.length_a   1.000
_cell.length_b   1.000
_cell.length_c   1.000
_cell.angle_alpha   90.00
_cell.angle_beta   90.00
_cell.angle_gamma   90.00
#
_symmetry.space_group_name_H-M   'P 1'
#
loop_
_entity.id
_entity.type
_entity.pdbx_description
1 polymer ?
#
loop_
_entity_poly.entity_id
_entity_poly.type
_entity_poly.pdbx_seq_one_letter_code
_entity_poly.pdbx_strand_id
1 'polypeptide(L)'
;MTNSYDRQEAKRRAAEKIRLKKEREERESNAFYERITSGKQWLLFKVVVVICTLMSIVFTIETFVDGPTKTLTEEDWKINRDWEWTWHQILDVEDYIFAPLMSDWFDHVENTLEITYTPIFKTGKKLSYEIKIDENTTRHHVEWRYRSIFNWFPWLQIFLLIPLFTFIFKRKSPWFVFARIISLVFVLPGTIMVVIFAMY
;
A
#
# COMPACT_ATOMS: atom_id res chain seq x y z
N MET A 1 -37.01 -13.38 -58.33
CA MET A 1 -37.22 -13.93 -56.97
C MET A 1 -36.00 -14.66 -56.38
N THR A 2 -34.97 -14.98 -57.17
CA THR A 2 -33.76 -15.72 -56.72
C THR A 2 -32.79 -14.89 -55.87
N ASN A 3 -32.64 -13.59 -56.15
CA ASN A 3 -31.64 -12.73 -55.50
C ASN A 3 -31.94 -12.44 -54.00
N SER A 4 -33.20 -12.53 -53.56
CA SER A 4 -33.56 -12.37 -52.13
C SER A 4 -33.35 -13.64 -51.32
N TYR A 5 -33.51 -14.81 -51.94
CA TYR A 5 -33.34 -16.12 -51.30
C TYR A 5 -31.85 -16.41 -51.04
N ASP A 6 -30.98 -16.16 -52.02
CA ASP A 6 -29.52 -16.28 -51.86
C ASP A 6 -28.96 -15.33 -50.77
N ARG A 7 -29.50 -14.10 -50.69
CA ARG A 7 -29.12 -13.15 -49.63
C ARG A 7 -29.56 -13.62 -48.23
N GLN A 8 -30.72 -14.29 -48.11
CA GLN A 8 -31.18 -14.84 -46.83
C GLN A 8 -30.37 -16.06 -46.42
N GLU A 9 -30.02 -16.95 -47.35
CA GLU A 9 -29.11 -18.08 -47.07
C GLU A 9 -27.70 -17.62 -46.69
N ALA A 10 -27.14 -16.64 -47.38
CA ALA A 10 -25.84 -16.07 -47.05
C ALA A 10 -25.83 -15.48 -45.63
N LYS A 11 -26.90 -14.77 -45.24
CA LYS A 11 -27.07 -14.25 -43.86
C LYS A 11 -27.19 -15.37 -42.83
N ARG A 12 -27.92 -16.46 -43.12
CA ARG A 12 -28.01 -17.63 -42.24
C ARG A 12 -26.66 -18.31 -42.04
N ARG A 13 -25.90 -18.56 -43.12
CA ARG A 13 -24.56 -19.17 -43.04
C ARG A 13 -23.57 -18.26 -42.30
N ALA A 14 -23.66 -16.95 -42.49
CA ALA A 14 -22.85 -15.98 -41.74
C ALA A 14 -23.21 -15.99 -40.24
N ALA A 15 -24.50 -16.01 -39.90
CA ALA A 15 -24.97 -16.08 -38.51
C ALA A 15 -24.54 -17.41 -37.84
N GLU A 16 -24.60 -18.52 -38.56
CA GLU A 16 -24.15 -19.83 -38.07
C GLU A 16 -22.63 -19.87 -37.85
N LYS A 17 -21.83 -19.31 -38.78
CA LYS A 17 -20.38 -19.15 -38.59
C LYS A 17 -20.05 -18.28 -37.37
N ILE A 18 -20.80 -17.20 -37.14
CA ILE A 18 -20.63 -16.34 -35.96
C ILE A 18 -20.99 -17.10 -34.68
N ARG A 19 -22.07 -17.90 -34.68
CA ARG A 19 -22.46 -18.72 -33.53
C ARG A 19 -21.39 -19.75 -33.17
N LEU A 20 -20.91 -20.51 -34.16
CA LEU A 20 -19.84 -21.50 -33.99
C LEU A 20 -18.54 -20.87 -33.51
N LYS A 21 -18.19 -19.69 -34.04
CA LYS A 21 -17.01 -18.94 -33.58
C LYS A 21 -17.16 -18.51 -32.12
N LYS A 22 -18.32 -17.98 -31.73
CA LYS A 22 -18.61 -17.57 -30.36
C LYS A 22 -18.55 -18.75 -29.38
N GLU A 23 -19.11 -19.90 -29.74
CA GLU A 23 -19.05 -21.12 -28.93
C GLU A 23 -17.61 -21.64 -28.76
N ARG A 24 -16.78 -21.51 -29.79
CA ARG A 24 -15.36 -21.88 -29.72
C ARG A 24 -14.59 -20.94 -28.81
N GLU A 25 -14.76 -19.63 -28.97
CA GLU A 25 -14.14 -18.61 -28.11
C GLU A 25 -14.56 -18.78 -26.65
N GLU A 26 -15.82 -19.12 -26.40
CA GLU A 26 -16.32 -19.36 -25.05
C GLU A 26 -15.69 -20.59 -24.40
N ARG A 27 -15.53 -21.69 -25.15
CA ARG A 27 -14.83 -22.90 -24.72
C ARG A 27 -13.35 -22.64 -24.43
N GLU A 28 -12.65 -21.96 -25.33
CA GLU A 28 -11.25 -21.59 -25.14
C GLU A 28 -11.07 -20.69 -23.91
N SER A 29 -11.99 -19.73 -23.73
CA SER A 29 -12.00 -18.84 -22.56
C SER A 29 -12.31 -19.59 -21.25
N ASN A 30 -13.20 -20.60 -21.27
CA ASN A 30 -13.46 -21.45 -20.10
C ASN A 30 -12.23 -22.29 -19.74
N ALA A 31 -11.61 -22.94 -20.72
CA ALA A 31 -10.41 -23.75 -20.49
C ALA A 31 -9.24 -22.90 -19.97
N PHE A 32 -9.09 -21.68 -20.50
CA PHE A 32 -8.10 -20.73 -19.99
C PHE A 32 -8.40 -20.33 -18.54
N TYR A 33 -9.66 -19.98 -18.23
CA TYR A 33 -10.10 -19.61 -16.89
C TYR A 33 -9.87 -20.74 -15.87
N GLU A 34 -10.19 -21.99 -16.22
CA GLU A 34 -9.91 -23.16 -15.39
C GLU A 34 -8.41 -23.33 -15.15
N ARG A 35 -7.59 -23.20 -16.19
CA ARG A 35 -6.12 -23.31 -16.07
C ARG A 35 -5.55 -22.27 -15.10
N ILE A 36 -6.01 -21.02 -15.16
CA ILE A 36 -5.51 -19.95 -14.29
C ILE A 36 -6.08 -20.01 -12.86
N THR A 37 -7.20 -20.72 -12.67
CA THR A 37 -7.87 -20.84 -11.38
C THR A 37 -7.73 -22.22 -10.73
N SER A 38 -6.86 -23.07 -11.27
CA SER A 38 -6.55 -24.40 -10.75
C SER A 38 -5.03 -24.64 -10.68
N GLY A 39 -4.65 -25.73 -10.01
CA GLY A 39 -3.26 -26.17 -9.91
C GLY A 39 -2.33 -25.24 -9.11
N LYS A 40 -1.03 -25.34 -9.41
CA LYS A 40 0.04 -24.66 -8.65
C LYS A 40 0.02 -23.13 -8.80
N GLN A 41 -0.34 -22.61 -9.98
CA GLN A 41 -0.43 -21.16 -10.20
C GLN A 41 -1.53 -20.52 -9.34
N TRP A 42 -2.66 -21.20 -9.19
CA TRP A 42 -3.72 -20.74 -8.30
C TRP A 42 -3.34 -20.85 -6.82
N LEU A 43 -2.59 -21.90 -6.45
CA LEU A 43 -2.04 -22.02 -5.11
C LEU A 43 -1.09 -20.86 -4.79
N LEU A 44 -0.16 -20.52 -5.70
CA LEU A 44 0.73 -19.37 -5.54
C LEU A 44 -0.05 -18.07 -5.32
N PHE A 45 -1.08 -17.82 -6.13
CA PHE A 45 -1.93 -16.65 -5.95
C PHE A 45 -2.61 -16.63 -4.58
N LYS A 46 -3.14 -17.76 -4.10
CA LYS A 46 -3.71 -17.85 -2.75
C LYS A 46 -2.70 -17.52 -1.65
N VAL A 47 -1.44 -17.97 -1.80
CA VAL A 47 -0.37 -17.61 -0.87
C VAL A 47 -0.14 -16.09 -0.86
N VAL A 48 -0.10 -15.47 -2.04
CA VAL A 48 0.02 -14.00 -2.15
C VAL A 48 -1.15 -13.29 -1.47
N VAL A 49 -2.37 -13.77 -1.66
CA VAL A 49 -3.56 -13.21 -0.99
C VAL A 49 -3.40 -13.24 0.52
N VAL A 50 -2.98 -14.38 1.08
CA VAL A 50 -2.78 -14.53 2.52
C VAL A 50 -1.69 -13.56 3.01
N ILE A 51 -0.54 -13.53 2.36
CA ILE A 51 0.59 -12.65 2.73
C ILE A 51 0.16 -11.17 2.70
N CYS A 52 -0.43 -10.71 1.60
CA CYS A 52 -0.84 -9.30 1.47
C CYS A 52 -1.95 -8.93 2.48
N THR A 53 -2.85 -9.87 2.79
CA THR A 53 -3.90 -9.64 3.80
C THR A 53 -3.30 -9.52 5.20
N LEU A 54 -2.39 -10.43 5.57
CA LEU A 54 -1.68 -10.35 6.86
C LEU A 54 -0.86 -9.06 6.97
N MET A 55 -0.15 -8.69 5.89
CA MET A 55 0.60 -7.45 5.86
C MET A 55 -0.28 -6.21 5.95
N SER A 56 -1.46 -6.22 5.32
CA SER A 56 -2.44 -5.14 5.47
C SER A 56 -2.84 -4.96 6.93
N ILE A 57 -3.14 -6.06 7.64
CA ILE A 57 -3.46 -6.03 9.08
C ILE A 57 -2.28 -5.49 9.90
N VAL A 58 -1.06 -6.00 9.67
CA VAL A 58 0.15 -5.55 10.36
C VAL A 58 0.36 -4.05 10.16
N PHE A 59 0.30 -3.55 8.92
CA PHE A 59 0.47 -2.12 8.66
C PHE A 59 -0.66 -1.28 9.25
N THR A 60 -1.90 -1.77 9.29
CA THR A 60 -2.98 -1.10 9.99
C THR A 60 -2.68 -0.96 11.48
N ILE A 61 -2.20 -2.03 12.13
CA ILE A 61 -1.79 -1.99 13.54
C ILE A 61 -0.65 -0.99 13.72
N GLU A 62 0.40 -1.07 12.89
CA GLU A 62 1.54 -0.15 12.96
C GLU A 62 1.14 1.32 12.79
N THR A 63 0.16 1.62 11.93
CA THR A 63 -0.35 2.99 11.74
C THR A 63 -1.14 3.49 12.95
N PHE A 64 -2.05 2.69 13.49
CA PHE A 64 -3.00 3.16 14.51
C PHE A 64 -2.58 2.95 15.95
N VAL A 65 -1.75 1.94 16.23
CA VAL A 65 -1.30 1.62 17.58
C VAL A 65 0.07 2.24 17.81
N ASP A 66 0.19 2.95 18.92
CA ASP A 66 1.45 3.52 19.38
C ASP A 66 2.14 2.50 20.30
N GLY A 67 3.44 2.31 20.09
CA GLY A 67 4.28 1.41 20.88
C GLY A 67 4.89 2.11 22.10
N PRO A 68 6.03 1.61 22.61
CA PRO A 68 6.71 2.25 23.73
C PRO A 68 7.20 3.64 23.33
N THR A 69 7.28 4.53 24.32
CA THR A 69 7.89 5.85 24.19
C THR A 69 9.23 5.90 24.92
N LYS A 70 10.17 6.69 24.40
CA LYS A 70 11.46 6.98 25.03
C LYS A 70 11.67 8.49 25.03
N THR A 71 11.92 9.06 26.21
CA THR A 71 12.38 10.44 26.33
C THR A 71 13.81 10.55 25.80
N LEU A 72 14.04 11.53 24.95
CA LEU A 72 15.30 11.75 24.26
C LEU A 72 16.18 12.71 25.07
N THR A 73 17.46 12.39 25.15
CA THR A 73 18.51 13.27 25.67
C THR A 73 19.21 14.00 24.52
N GLU A 74 20.04 14.99 24.82
CA GLU A 74 20.81 15.75 23.81
C GLU A 74 21.74 14.86 22.95
N GLU A 75 22.10 13.66 23.43
CA GLU A 75 22.92 12.71 22.69
C GLU A 75 22.13 11.87 21.67
N ASP A 76 20.80 11.74 21.84
CA ASP A 76 19.96 10.87 21.02
C ASP A 76 19.51 11.52 19.70
N TRP A 77 19.77 12.82 19.51
CA TRP A 77 19.36 13.55 18.32
C TRP A 77 20.41 14.56 17.86
N LYS A 78 20.42 14.84 16.56
CA LYS A 78 21.28 15.87 15.96
C LYS A 78 20.53 16.61 14.86
N ILE A 79 20.89 17.87 14.67
CA ILE A 79 20.40 18.66 13.54
C ILE A 79 21.20 18.27 12.30
N ASN A 80 20.51 17.77 11.28
CA ASN A 80 21.13 17.54 9.98
C ASN A 80 21.19 18.86 9.21
N ARG A 81 22.41 19.36 8.98
CA ARG A 81 22.66 20.62 8.25
C ARG A 81 23.00 20.41 6.78
N ASP A 82 23.20 19.17 6.34
CA ASP A 82 23.51 18.85 4.95
C ASP A 82 22.25 18.86 4.06
N TRP A 83 21.08 18.87 4.68
CA TRP A 83 19.78 18.90 4.00
C TRP A 83 18.99 20.13 4.42
N GLU A 84 18.83 21.07 3.49
CA GLU A 84 17.95 22.22 3.67
C GLU A 84 16.56 21.94 3.07
N TRP A 85 15.53 22.17 3.88
CA TRP A 85 14.14 22.21 3.42
C TRP A 85 13.51 23.51 3.89
N THR A 86 13.00 24.30 2.95
CA THR A 86 12.36 25.58 3.24
C THR A 86 11.34 25.44 4.38
N TRP A 87 11.52 26.25 5.43
CA TRP A 87 10.66 26.33 6.61
C TRP A 87 10.64 25.10 7.53
N HIS A 88 11.52 24.11 7.33
CA HIS A 88 11.55 22.92 8.18
C HIS A 88 12.97 22.68 8.73
N GLN A 89 13.05 22.25 9.98
CA GLN A 89 14.31 21.81 10.57
C GLN A 89 14.45 20.30 10.42
N ILE A 90 15.53 19.82 9.81
CA ILE A 90 15.78 18.38 9.70
C ILE A 90 16.46 17.87 10.96
N LEU A 91 15.80 16.97 11.65
CA LEU A 91 16.28 16.30 12.85
C LEU A 91 16.56 14.83 12.53
N ASP A 92 17.74 14.37 12.90
CA ASP A 92 18.12 12.96 12.87
C ASP A 92 18.09 12.45 14.32
N VAL A 93 17.13 11.59 14.62
CA VAL A 93 16.83 11.05 15.95
C VAL A 93 16.99 9.54 15.85
N GLU A 94 18.05 8.97 16.43
CA GLU A 94 18.35 7.53 16.35
C GLU A 94 18.23 6.96 14.91
N ASP A 95 18.84 7.62 13.92
CA ASP A 95 18.78 7.27 12.49
C ASP A 95 17.39 7.45 11.83
N TYR A 96 16.43 8.06 12.54
CA TYR A 96 15.12 8.43 12.01
C TYR A 96 15.04 9.93 11.72
N ILE A 97 14.64 10.26 10.49
CA ILE A 97 14.51 11.65 10.05
C ILE A 97 13.12 12.18 10.38
N PHE A 98 13.09 13.29 11.12
CA PHE A 98 11.92 14.13 11.37
C PHE A 98 12.16 15.52 10.77
N ALA A 99 11.09 16.17 10.36
CA ALA A 99 11.16 17.47 9.72
C ALA A 99 10.07 18.40 10.28
N PRO A 100 10.13 18.78 11.56
CA PRO A 100 9.19 19.75 12.11
C PRO A 100 9.28 21.10 11.41
N LEU A 101 8.18 21.85 11.45
CA LEU A 101 8.15 23.24 11.01
C LEU A 101 9.10 24.07 11.87
N MET A 102 9.87 24.95 11.25
CA MET A 102 10.93 25.72 11.89
C MET A 102 10.41 26.65 13.00
N SER A 103 9.19 27.18 12.87
CA SER A 103 8.53 27.93 13.96
C SER A 103 8.28 27.05 15.17
N ASP A 104 7.71 25.87 14.95
CA ASP A 104 7.34 24.93 16.00
C ASP A 104 8.59 24.38 16.70
N TRP A 105 9.68 24.22 15.94
CA TRP A 105 10.97 23.83 16.47
C TRP A 105 11.63 24.94 17.29
N PHE A 106 11.56 26.22 16.91
CA PHE A 106 12.18 27.28 17.72
C PHE A 106 11.49 27.50 19.06
N ASP A 107 10.18 27.27 19.13
CA ASP A 107 9.39 27.45 20.34
C ASP A 107 9.30 26.18 21.20
N HIS A 108 10.09 25.14 20.89
CA HIS A 108 10.08 23.89 21.67
C HIS A 108 10.64 24.09 23.09
N VAL A 109 10.11 23.30 24.03
CA VAL A 109 10.63 23.21 25.39
C VAL A 109 11.76 22.19 25.42
N GLU A 110 12.94 22.63 25.86
CA GLU A 110 14.10 21.75 26.05
C GLU A 110 13.76 20.57 26.96
N ASN A 111 14.36 19.40 26.69
CA ASN A 111 14.18 18.14 27.46
C ASN A 111 12.76 17.57 27.49
N THR A 112 11.85 18.01 26.60
CA THR A 112 10.50 17.43 26.44
C THR A 112 10.35 16.50 25.24
N LEU A 113 11.45 16.25 24.52
CA LEU A 113 11.43 15.42 23.32
C LEU A 113 11.21 13.94 23.68
N GLU A 114 10.24 13.32 23.03
CA GLU A 114 9.94 11.91 23.16
C GLU A 114 9.77 11.26 21.79
N ILE A 115 10.41 10.12 21.55
CA ILE A 115 10.15 9.30 20.38
C ILE A 115 9.16 8.21 20.74
N THR A 116 8.13 8.04 19.91
CA THR A 116 7.20 6.91 19.97
C THR A 116 7.61 5.90 18.91
N TYR A 117 7.82 4.65 19.32
CA TYR A 117 8.11 3.57 18.39
C TYR A 117 6.84 2.87 17.91
N THR A 118 6.94 2.15 16.81
CA THR A 118 5.88 1.24 16.40
C THR A 118 5.82 -0.01 17.28
N PRO A 119 4.64 -0.65 17.42
CA PRO A 119 4.48 -1.79 18.32
C PRO A 119 5.15 -3.08 17.83
N ILE A 120 5.20 -3.33 16.51
CA ILE A 120 5.69 -4.58 15.92
C ILE A 120 7.11 -4.41 15.39
N PHE A 121 7.34 -3.44 14.50
CA PHE A 121 8.68 -3.24 13.91
C PHE A 121 9.65 -2.49 14.83
N LYS A 122 9.14 -1.85 15.89
CA LYS A 122 9.93 -1.07 16.86
C LYS A 122 10.76 0.03 16.20
N THR A 123 10.22 0.64 15.14
CA THR A 123 10.88 1.74 14.44
C THR A 123 10.31 3.08 14.87
N GLY A 124 11.10 4.15 14.73
CA GLY A 124 10.66 5.51 15.06
C GLY A 124 9.42 5.90 14.26
N LYS A 125 8.30 6.14 14.95
CA LYS A 125 7.00 6.42 14.34
C LYS A 125 6.69 7.91 14.36
N LYS A 126 6.81 8.51 15.54
CA LYS A 126 6.46 9.90 15.83
C LYS A 126 7.48 10.51 16.78
N LEU A 127 7.71 11.80 16.61
CA LEU A 127 8.44 12.63 17.55
C LEU A 127 7.44 13.56 18.23
N SER A 128 7.38 13.53 19.55
CA SER A 128 6.52 14.37 20.36
C SER A 128 7.36 15.34 21.18
N TYR A 129 6.89 16.58 21.32
CA TYR A 129 7.54 17.59 22.16
C TYR A 129 6.54 18.67 22.57
N GLU A 130 6.88 19.44 23.60
CA GLU A 130 6.07 20.58 23.99
C GLU A 130 6.53 21.86 23.29
N ILE A 131 5.57 22.70 22.89
CA ILE A 131 5.80 24.01 22.28
C ILE A 131 5.25 25.09 23.22
N LYS A 132 6.00 26.17 23.44
CA LYS A 132 5.55 27.35 24.17
C LYS A 132 4.64 28.21 23.30
N ILE A 133 3.40 28.42 23.73
CA ILE A 133 2.47 29.35 23.06
C ILE A 133 2.51 30.73 23.72
N ASP A 134 2.66 30.75 25.05
CA ASP A 134 2.75 31.94 25.89
C ASP A 134 3.61 31.63 27.12
N GLU A 135 3.89 32.61 27.98
CA GLU A 135 4.78 32.44 29.15
C GLU A 135 4.37 31.30 30.09
N ASN A 136 3.08 30.98 30.17
CA ASN A 136 2.52 29.97 31.06
C ASN A 136 1.83 28.78 30.36
N THR A 137 1.75 28.76 29.03
CA THR A 137 0.98 27.73 28.31
C THR A 137 1.85 26.97 27.33
N THR A 138 1.95 25.66 27.53
CA THR A 138 2.57 24.74 26.58
C THR A 138 1.51 23.94 25.82
N ARG A 139 1.85 23.53 24.61
CA ARG A 139 1.02 22.65 23.77
C ARG A 139 1.84 21.43 23.37
N HIS A 140 1.22 20.27 23.47
CA HIS A 140 1.78 19.04 22.94
C HIS A 140 1.74 19.04 21.41
N HIS A 141 2.89 18.86 20.79
CA HIS A 141 3.05 18.71 19.34
C HIS A 141 3.55 17.32 19.00
N VAL A 142 3.09 16.82 17.85
CA VAL A 142 3.43 15.49 17.36
C VAL A 142 3.78 15.59 15.89
N GLU A 143 5.01 15.20 15.57
CA GLU A 143 5.54 15.13 14.22
C GLU A 143 5.65 13.67 13.78
N TRP A 144 5.18 13.36 12.57
CA TRP A 144 5.31 12.02 12.03
C TRP A 144 6.66 11.84 11.34
N ARG A 145 7.21 10.62 11.37
CA ARG A 145 8.47 10.32 10.66
C ARG A 145 8.36 10.69 9.18
N TYR A 146 9.34 11.44 8.69
CA TYR A 146 9.39 11.86 7.29
C TYR A 146 9.65 10.66 6.37
N ARG A 147 9.00 10.65 5.19
CA ARG A 147 9.05 9.55 4.20
C ARG A 147 8.72 8.15 4.78
N SER A 148 7.93 8.10 5.86
CA SER A 148 7.49 6.83 6.42
C SER A 148 6.28 6.24 5.69
N ILE A 149 6.11 4.93 5.83
CA ILE A 149 4.92 4.17 5.40
C ILE A 149 3.62 4.73 6.00
N PHE A 150 3.68 5.41 7.15
CA PHE A 150 2.52 6.01 7.81
C PHE A 150 1.88 7.13 6.97
N ASN A 151 2.69 7.86 6.20
CA ASN A 151 2.20 8.94 5.33
C ASN A 151 1.46 8.42 4.08
N TRP A 152 1.58 7.11 3.80
CA TRP A 152 0.92 6.46 2.67
C TRP A 152 -0.44 5.85 3.05
N PHE A 153 -0.83 5.94 4.32
CA PHE A 153 -2.18 5.57 4.74
C PHE A 153 -3.22 6.51 4.10
N PRO A 154 -4.37 6.00 3.61
CA PRO A 154 -4.82 4.59 3.57
C PRO A 154 -4.46 3.85 2.27
N TRP A 155 -3.76 4.50 1.34
CA TRP A 155 -3.54 4.00 -0.01
C TRP A 155 -2.75 2.69 -0.05
N LEU A 156 -1.74 2.55 0.82
CA LEU A 156 -0.96 1.32 0.95
C LEU A 156 -1.85 0.13 1.34
N GLN A 157 -2.73 0.32 2.33
CA GLN A 157 -3.63 -0.73 2.81
C GLN A 157 -4.63 -1.13 1.73
N ILE A 158 -5.21 -0.17 1.02
CA ILE A 158 -6.13 -0.44 -0.10
C ILE A 158 -5.42 -1.26 -1.19
N PHE A 159 -4.18 -0.90 -1.52
CA PHE A 159 -3.39 -1.60 -2.52
C PHE A 159 -3.09 -3.05 -2.12
N LEU A 160 -2.77 -3.30 -0.85
CA LEU A 160 -2.55 -4.64 -0.30
C LEU A 160 -3.81 -5.52 -0.26
N LEU A 161 -5.01 -4.92 -0.29
CA LEU A 161 -6.27 -5.65 -0.32
C LEU A 161 -6.70 -6.06 -1.73
N ILE A 162 -6.07 -5.55 -2.80
CA ILE A 162 -6.39 -5.91 -4.19
C ILE A 162 -6.37 -7.43 -4.43
N PRO A 163 -5.36 -8.20 -3.97
CA PRO A 163 -5.35 -9.65 -4.13
C PRO A 163 -6.55 -10.31 -3.44
N LEU A 164 -6.89 -9.86 -2.23
CA LEU A 164 -8.03 -10.39 -1.46
C LEU A 164 -9.35 -10.13 -2.18
N PHE A 165 -9.58 -8.90 -2.65
CA PHE A 165 -10.74 -8.57 -3.47
C PHE A 165 -10.81 -9.43 -4.73
N THR A 166 -9.68 -9.63 -5.41
CA THR A 166 -9.59 -10.47 -6.60
C THR A 166 -9.91 -11.94 -6.30
N PHE A 167 -9.54 -12.43 -5.12
CA PHE A 167 -9.85 -13.77 -4.65
C PHE A 167 -11.34 -13.96 -4.31
N ILE A 168 -11.94 -13.01 -3.59
CA ILE A 168 -13.35 -13.04 -3.20
C ILE A 168 -14.24 -12.92 -4.45
N PHE A 169 -13.96 -11.97 -5.33
CA PHE A 169 -14.72 -11.73 -6.55
C PHE A 169 -14.19 -12.54 -7.75
N LYS A 170 -13.81 -13.79 -7.50
CA LYS A 170 -13.34 -14.74 -8.51
C LYS A 170 -14.45 -15.00 -9.55
N ARG A 171 -14.34 -14.35 -10.72
CA ARG A 171 -15.28 -14.50 -11.84
C ARG A 171 -14.56 -14.56 -13.18
N LYS A 172 -15.15 -15.22 -14.17
CA LYS A 172 -14.66 -15.26 -15.56
C LYS A 172 -14.81 -13.87 -16.20
N SER A 173 -13.81 -13.02 -16.00
CA SER A 173 -13.78 -11.65 -16.53
C SER A 173 -12.34 -11.24 -16.85
N PRO A 174 -12.11 -10.43 -17.89
CA PRO A 174 -10.79 -9.84 -18.16
C PRO A 174 -10.21 -9.11 -16.93
N TRP A 175 -11.08 -8.46 -16.15
CA TRP A 175 -10.69 -7.76 -14.91
C TRP A 175 -10.07 -8.70 -13.87
N PHE A 176 -10.57 -9.92 -13.74
CA PHE A 176 -10.00 -10.90 -12.81
C PHE A 176 -8.59 -11.30 -13.23
N VAL A 177 -8.38 -11.54 -14.54
CA VAL A 177 -7.06 -11.90 -15.07
C VAL A 177 -6.07 -10.77 -14.83
N PHE A 178 -6.48 -9.55 -15.15
CA PHE A 178 -5.66 -8.34 -14.96
C PHE A 178 -5.30 -8.11 -13.49
N ALA A 179 -6.29 -8.12 -12.59
CA ALA A 179 -6.07 -7.90 -11.16
C ALA A 179 -5.20 -9.00 -10.54
N ARG A 180 -5.32 -10.26 -10.99
CA ARG A 180 -4.46 -11.36 -10.57
C ARG A 180 -3.00 -11.13 -11.00
N ILE A 181 -2.78 -10.71 -12.25
CA ILE A 181 -1.42 -10.41 -12.74
C ILE A 181 -0.83 -9.23 -11.96
N ILE A 182 -1.62 -8.17 -11.74
CA ILE A 182 -1.18 -7.03 -10.93
C ILE A 182 -0.77 -7.46 -9.53
N SER A 183 -1.58 -8.32 -8.91
CA SER A 183 -1.31 -8.83 -7.57
C SER A 183 0.02 -9.57 -7.50
N LEU A 184 0.32 -10.39 -8.50
CA LEU A 184 1.55 -11.20 -8.54
C LEU A 184 2.79 -10.39 -8.91
N VAL A 185 2.67 -9.45 -9.85
CA VAL A 185 3.82 -8.74 -10.44
C VAL A 185 4.12 -7.42 -9.73
N PHE A 186 3.10 -6.72 -9.22
CA PHE A 186 3.28 -5.41 -8.61
C PHE A 186 3.00 -5.42 -7.11
N VAL A 187 1.85 -5.99 -6.69
CA VAL A 187 1.46 -5.91 -5.27
C VAL A 187 2.42 -6.68 -4.39
N LEU A 188 2.73 -7.95 -4.72
CA LEU A 188 3.64 -8.74 -3.90
C LEU A 188 5.06 -8.14 -3.85
N PRO A 189 5.76 -7.85 -4.96
CA PRO A 189 7.09 -7.25 -4.89
C PRO A 189 7.09 -5.88 -4.19
N GLY A 190 6.06 -5.06 -4.43
CA GLY A 190 5.88 -3.80 -3.71
C GLY A 190 5.73 -3.99 -2.21
N THR A 191 4.96 -5.00 -1.77
CA THR A 191 4.82 -5.34 -0.35
C THR A 191 6.17 -5.71 0.26
N ILE A 192 6.94 -6.57 -0.42
CA ILE A 192 8.26 -7.01 0.06
C ILE A 192 9.21 -5.82 0.16
N MET A 193 9.22 -4.96 -0.86
CA MET A 193 10.02 -3.74 -0.86
C MET A 193 9.67 -2.84 0.33
N VAL A 194 8.39 -2.59 0.58
CA VAL A 194 7.94 -1.78 1.72
C VAL A 194 8.38 -2.39 3.05
N VAL A 195 8.30 -3.71 3.21
CA VAL A 195 8.78 -4.38 4.44
C VAL A 195 10.29 -4.19 4.62
N ILE A 196 11.06 -4.35 3.55
CA ILE A 196 12.52 -4.13 3.61
C ILE A 196 12.81 -2.68 4.05
N PHE A 197 12.19 -1.69 3.41
CA PHE A 197 12.37 -0.28 3.79
C PHE A 197 11.78 0.10 5.16
N ALA A 198 10.89 -0.72 5.71
CA ALA A 198 10.37 -0.51 7.06
C ALA A 198 11.28 -1.11 8.14
N MET A 199 12.14 -2.07 7.78
CA MET A 199 13.08 -2.72 8.69
C MET A 199 14.49 -2.11 8.69
N TYR A 200 14.86 -1.38 7.63
CA TYR A 200 16.11 -0.64 7.48
C TYR A 200 15.84 0.86 7.57
#